data_AF-A0A9E1A7K0-F1
#
_entry.id   AF-A0A9E1A7K0-F1
#
_cell.length_a   1.000
_cell.length_b   1.000
_cell.length_c   1.000
_cell.angle_alpha   90.00
_cell.angle_beta   90.00
_cell.angle_gamma   90.00
#
_symmetry.space_group_name_H-M   'P 1'
#
loop_
_entity.id
_entity.type
_entity.pdbx_description
1 polymer ?
#
loop_
_entity_poly.entity_id
_entity_poly.type
_entity_poly.pdbx_seq_one_letter_code
_entity_poly.pdbx_strand_id
1 'polypeptide(L)'
;MTTEERKSFDDFKRELLENPIIGLNFFGNMDKVELDNIGDLTTRNRLMNEAKNKFICQHLGINYRKEDFEVSDEDLAKEWAKGLPDKV
;
A
#
# COMPACT_ATOMS: atom_id res chain seq x y z
N MET A 1 -4.80 -4.96 -10.77
CA MET A 1 -3.37 -4.82 -11.03
C MET A 1 -2.85 -6.08 -11.68
N THR A 2 -2.13 -5.97 -12.79
CA THR A 2 -1.37 -7.09 -13.38
C THR A 2 -0.10 -7.35 -12.59
N THR A 3 0.57 -8.47 -12.84
CA THR A 3 1.86 -8.80 -12.20
C THR A 3 2.93 -7.75 -12.49
N GLU A 4 2.97 -7.21 -13.71
CA GLU A 4 3.93 -6.19 -14.12
C GLU A 4 3.64 -4.85 -13.41
N GLU A 5 2.38 -4.42 -13.39
CA GLU A 5 1.96 -3.22 -12.66
C GLU A 5 2.29 -3.34 -11.16
N ARG A 6 2.09 -4.53 -10.58
CA ARG A 6 2.42 -4.77 -9.17
C ARG A 6 3.91 -4.64 -8.90
N LYS A 7 4.74 -5.21 -9.77
CA LYS A 7 6.19 -5.10 -9.66
C LYS A 7 6.62 -3.63 -9.75
N SER A 8 6.12 -2.88 -10.74
CA SER A 8 6.42 -1.45 -10.89
C SER A 8 5.96 -0.63 -9.68
N PHE A 9 4.79 -0.94 -9.13
CA PHE A 9 4.30 -0.31 -7.90
C PHE A 9 5.24 -0.58 -6.71
N ASP A 10 5.60 -1.84 -6.48
CA ASP A 10 6.43 -2.24 -5.34
C ASP A 10 7.86 -1.68 -5.46
N ASP A 11 8.44 -1.68 -6.66
CA ASP A 11 9.76 -1.11 -6.93
C ASP A 11 9.78 0.41 -6.68
N PHE A 12 8.79 1.15 -7.18
CA PHE A 12 8.71 2.60 -6.98
C PHE A 12 8.41 2.96 -5.52
N LYS A 13 7.51 2.21 -4.87
CA LYS A 13 7.22 2.39 -3.44
C LYS A 13 8.48 2.16 -2.60
N ARG A 14 9.31 1.18 -2.96
CA ARG A 14 10.61 0.94 -2.30
C ARG A 14 11.56 2.11 -2.51
N GLU A 15 11.69 2.62 -3.72
CA GLU A 15 12.52 3.81 -4.01
C GLU A 15 12.12 5.03 -3.16
N LEU A 16 10.81 5.30 -3.05
CA LEU A 16 10.28 6.40 -2.24
C LEU A 16 10.59 6.25 -0.74
N LEU A 17 10.72 5.02 -0.24
CA LEU A 17 11.06 4.74 1.16
C LEU A 17 12.57 4.76 1.41
N GLU A 18 13.36 4.25 0.47
CA GLU A 18 14.81 4.20 0.55
C GLU A 18 15.45 5.58 0.32
N ASN A 19 14.77 6.48 -0.39
CA ASN A 19 15.23 7.84 -0.62
C ASN A 19 14.26 8.88 -0.03
N PRO A 20 14.48 9.31 1.22
CA PRO A 20 13.57 10.23 1.92
C PRO A 20 13.34 11.57 1.23
N ILE A 21 14.33 12.08 0.48
CA ILE A 21 14.18 13.36 -0.25
C ILE A 21 13.23 13.18 -1.43
N ILE A 22 13.40 12.10 -2.20
CA ILE A 22 12.49 11.78 -3.30
C ILE A 22 11.09 11.52 -2.75
N GLY A 23 10.98 10.73 -1.69
CA GLY A 23 9.71 10.47 -1.01
C GLY A 23 8.99 11.73 -0.55
N LEU A 24 9.71 12.65 0.11
CA LEU A 24 9.15 13.91 0.59
C LEU A 24 8.67 14.81 -0.57
N ASN A 25 9.49 14.95 -1.62
CA ASN A 25 9.14 15.75 -2.80
C ASN A 25 7.95 15.16 -3.55
N PHE A 26 7.90 13.83 -3.68
CA PHE A 26 6.81 13.14 -4.35
C PHE A 26 5.49 13.33 -3.59
N PHE A 27 5.44 12.92 -2.32
CA PHE A 27 4.21 13.02 -1.52
C PHE A 27 3.86 14.46 -1.13
N GLY A 28 4.80 15.40 -1.24
CA GLY A 28 4.51 16.84 -1.09
C GLY A 28 3.56 17.40 -2.16
N ASN A 29 3.47 16.73 -3.31
CA ASN A 29 2.53 17.06 -4.39
C ASN A 29 1.18 16.31 -4.28
N MET A 30 1.00 15.48 -3.25
CA MET A 30 -0.26 14.77 -3.02
C MET A 30 -1.29 15.73 -2.42
N ASP A 31 -2.55 15.64 -2.86
CA ASP A 31 -3.65 16.37 -2.25
C ASP A 31 -3.74 16.06 -0.75
N LYS A 32 -4.13 17.08 0.03
CA LYS A 32 -4.30 16.92 1.47
C LYS A 32 -5.41 15.91 1.75
N VAL A 33 -5.11 14.93 2.59
CA VAL A 33 -6.11 14.01 3.13
C VAL A 33 -6.68 14.63 4.40
N GLU A 34 -7.99 14.88 4.42
CA GLU A 34 -8.69 15.38 5.60
C GLU A 34 -8.71 14.30 6.69
N LEU A 35 -7.97 14.51 7.77
CA LEU A 35 -7.81 13.55 8.87
C LEU A 35 -8.13 14.14 10.25
N ASP A 36 -8.51 15.42 10.30
CA ASP A 36 -8.59 16.20 11.55
C ASP A 36 -9.69 15.68 12.50
N ASN A 37 -10.72 15.02 11.97
CA ASN A 37 -11.82 14.44 12.75
C ASN A 37 -11.63 12.94 13.05
N ILE A 38 -10.50 12.35 12.67
CA ILE A 38 -10.22 10.92 12.86
C ILE A 38 -9.33 10.76 14.09
N GLY A 39 -9.98 10.47 15.22
CA GLY A 39 -9.30 10.24 16.50
C GLY A 39 -8.62 8.87 16.62
N ASP A 40 -9.05 7.88 15.84
CA ASP A 40 -8.41 6.56 15.83
C ASP A 40 -7.17 6.54 14.93
N LEU A 41 -6.02 6.28 15.54
CA LEU A 41 -4.72 6.25 14.86
C LEU A 41 -4.67 5.16 13.78
N THR A 42 -5.34 4.03 14.01
CA THR A 42 -5.36 2.90 13.06
C THR A 42 -6.08 3.30 11.77
N THR A 43 -7.28 3.85 11.91
CA THR A 43 -8.08 4.36 10.79
C THR A 43 -7.36 5.49 10.06
N ARG A 44 -6.72 6.40 10.80
CA ARG A 44 -5.93 7.49 10.23
C ARG A 44 -4.78 6.97 9.36
N ASN A 45 -4.02 6.00 9.88
CA ASN A 45 -2.91 5.39 9.15
C ASN A 45 -3.38 4.62 7.91
N ARG A 46 -4.52 3.91 8.01
CA ARG A 46 -5.11 3.21 6.87
C ARG A 46 -5.47 4.19 5.74
N LEU A 47 -6.16 5.27 6.06
CA LEU A 47 -6.58 6.28 5.06
C LEU A 47 -5.38 7.00 4.44
N MET A 48 -4.36 7.32 5.23
CA MET A 48 -3.12 7.91 4.71
C MET A 48 -2.39 6.93 3.77
N ASN A 49 -2.31 5.64 4.12
CA ASN A 49 -1.72 4.63 3.25
C ASN A 49 -2.52 4.43 1.96
N GLU A 50 -3.86 4.46 2.06
CA GLU A 50 -4.75 4.36 0.90
C GLU A 50 -4.51 5.52 -0.08
N ALA A 51 -4.46 6.76 0.43
CA ALA A 51 -4.17 7.94 -0.37
C ALA A 51 -2.79 7.87 -1.04
N LYS A 52 -1.76 7.45 -0.31
CA LYS A 52 -0.41 7.26 -0.85
C LYS A 52 -0.36 6.20 -1.94
N ASN A 53 -0.98 5.04 -1.72
CA ASN A 53 -1.02 3.97 -2.72
C ASN A 53 -1.76 4.45 -3.98
N LYS A 54 -2.88 5.16 -3.83
CA LYS A 54 -3.64 5.73 -4.94
C LYS A 54 -2.80 6.74 -5.73
N PHE A 55 -2.07 7.61 -5.04
CA PHE A 55 -1.21 8.61 -5.67
C PHE A 55 -0.05 7.97 -6.45
N ILE A 56 0.56 6.92 -5.91
CA ILE A 56 1.56 6.12 -6.64
C ILE A 56 0.95 5.49 -7.90
N CYS A 57 -0.22 4.86 -7.81
CA CYS A 57 -0.89 4.26 -8.97
C CYS A 57 -1.17 5.31 -10.05
N GLN A 58 -1.65 6.49 -9.67
CA GLN A 58 -1.88 7.60 -10.61
C GLN A 58 -0.59 8.04 -11.30
N HIS A 59 0.51 8.17 -10.56
CA HIS A 59 1.82 8.51 -11.13
C HIS A 59 2.30 7.48 -12.15
N LEU A 60 2.08 6.20 -11.87
CA LEU A 60 2.48 5.09 -12.73
C LEU A 60 1.49 4.79 -13.87
N GLY A 61 0.36 5.50 -13.95
CA GLY A 61 -0.70 5.21 -14.93
C GLY A 61 -1.45 3.90 -14.68
N ILE A 62 -1.38 3.36 -13.46
CA ILE A 62 -2.03 2.12 -13.04
C ILE A 62 -3.45 2.45 -12.56
N ASN A 63 -4.43 1.67 -12.99
CA ASN A 63 -5.79 1.79 -12.46
C ASN A 63 -5.83 1.31 -11.00
N TYR A 64 -6.08 2.23 -10.07
CA TYR A 64 -6.19 1.91 -8.65
C TYR A 64 -7.48 1.16 -8.36
N ARG A 65 -7.36 -0.01 -7.73
CA ARG A 65 -8.48 -0.78 -7.16
C ARG A 65 -8.12 -1.15 -5.74
N LYS A 66 -9.04 -0.94 -4.80
CA LYS A 66 -8.77 -1.12 -3.37
C LYS A 66 -8.39 -2.57 -3.05
N GLU A 67 -9.05 -3.50 -3.74
CA GLU A 67 -8.90 -4.95 -3.61
C GLU A 67 -7.49 -5.43 -3.99
N ASP A 68 -6.75 -4.68 -4.81
CA ASP A 68 -5.36 -5.01 -5.16
C ASP A 68 -4.38 -4.78 -3.98
N PHE A 69 -4.83 -4.09 -2.92
CA PHE A 69 -4.02 -3.73 -1.74
C PHE A 69 -4.57 -4.31 -0.44
N GLU A 70 -5.79 -4.83 -0.45
CA GLU A 70 -6.34 -5.55 0.69
C GLU A 70 -5.73 -6.95 0.73
N VAL A 71 -5.07 -7.28 1.85
CA VAL A 71 -4.66 -8.64 2.12
C VAL A 71 -5.81 -9.31 2.84
N SER A 72 -6.37 -10.35 2.26
CA SER A 72 -7.37 -11.19 2.94
C SER A 72 -6.70 -11.90 4.12
N ASP A 73 -7.26 -11.75 5.32
CA ASP A 73 -6.81 -12.47 6.51
C ASP A 73 -6.84 -13.99 6.28
N GLU A 74 -7.79 -14.48 5.47
CA GLU A 74 -7.90 -15.89 5.10
C GLU A 74 -6.74 -16.33 4.20
N ASP A 75 -6.36 -15.52 3.21
CA ASP A 75 -5.25 -15.85 2.31
C ASP A 75 -3.91 -15.79 3.06
N LEU A 76 -3.75 -14.81 3.96
CA LEU A 76 -2.58 -14.71 4.82
C LEU A 76 -2.49 -15.92 5.77
N ALA A 77 -3.61 -16.33 6.38
CA ALA A 77 -3.68 -17.50 7.22
C ALA A 77 -3.37 -18.80 6.45
N LYS A 78 -3.83 -18.92 5.19
CA LYS A 78 -3.51 -20.06 4.31
C LYS A 78 -2.02 -20.10 3.97
N GLU A 79 -1.40 -18.97 3.63
CA GLU A 79 0.04 -18.91 3.38
C GLU A 79 0.85 -19.29 4.62
N TRP A 80 0.45 -18.80 5.80
CA TRP A 80 1.10 -19.19 7.07
C TRP A 80 0.91 -20.67 7.39
N ALA A 81 -0.28 -21.23 7.11
CA ALA A 81 -0.57 -22.63 7.35
C ALA A 81 0.28 -23.58 6.50
N LYS A 82 0.71 -23.18 5.29
CA LYS A 82 1.63 -23.98 4.45
C LYS A 82 3.00 -24.23 5.10
N GLY A 83 3.40 -23.39 6.06
CA GLY A 83 4.64 -23.53 6.81
C GLY A 83 4.52 -24.37 8.08
N LEU A 84 3.31 -24.80 8.45
CA LEU A 84 3.10 -25.63 9.63
C LEU A 84 3.42 -27.10 9.29
N PRO A 85 4.13 -27.82 10.17
CA PRO A 85 4.31 -29.26 10.00
C PRO A 85 2.95 -29.95 10.03
N ASP A 86 2.77 -30.94 9.15
CA ASP A 86 1.59 -31.81 9.22
C ASP A 86 1.50 -32.42 10.62
N LYS A 87 0.29 -32.44 11.18
CA LYS A 87 0.04 -33.07 12.48
C LYS A 87 0.50 -34.53 12.41
N VAL A 88 1.53 -34.85 13.19
CA VAL A 88 1.98 -36.21 13.48
C VAL A 88 0.92 -36.95 14.27
#